data_AF-A0A920UIR4-F1
#
_entry.id   AF-A0A920UIR4-F1
#
_cell.length_a   1.000
_cell.length_b   1.000
_cell.length_c   1.000
_cell.angle_alpha   90.00
_cell.angle_beta   90.00
_cell.angle_gamma   90.00
#
_symmetry.space_group_name_H-M   'P 1'
#
loop_
_entity.id
_entity.type
_entity.pdbx_description
1 polymer ?
#
loop_
_entity_poly.entity_id
_entity_poly.type
_entity_poly.pdbx_seq_one_letter_code
_entity_poly.pdbx_strand_id
1 'polypeptide(L)'
;MSGTVNIGLIPTIAPYLLPLIVQPVNRTYPQLEIILHEVQTEVMLKKLGEGTLDVGILAVPLEMRGLEQIILYTEPFYVAVNNQHHFAKKSKIMKEDLRGETFSAAWRRSLFERAGTGCLLICHDQGKKRFSGYKPGNH
;
A
#
# COMPACT_ATOMS: atom_id res chain seq x y z
N MET A 1 -21.05 13.76 7.99
CA MET A 1 -21.23 12.91 6.80
C MET A 1 -21.62 11.55 7.31
N SER A 2 -22.81 11.09 6.97
CA SER A 2 -23.26 9.72 7.14
C SER A 2 -23.10 9.00 5.80
N GLY A 3 -22.64 7.76 5.84
CA GLY A 3 -22.42 6.96 4.64
C GLY A 3 -21.42 5.84 4.88
N THR A 4 -21.43 4.87 3.97
CA THR A 4 -20.54 3.71 3.99
C THR A 4 -19.44 3.91 2.95
N VAL A 5 -18.19 3.61 3.32
CA VAL A 5 -17.02 3.66 2.44
C VAL A 5 -16.37 2.29 2.39
N ASN A 6 -16.22 1.74 1.18
CA ASN A 6 -15.60 0.45 0.92
C ASN A 6 -14.12 0.65 0.57
N ILE A 7 -13.24 0.14 1.43
CA ILE A 7 -11.79 0.26 1.28
C ILE A 7 -11.20 -1.13 1.06
N GLY A 8 -10.49 -1.31 -0.05
CA GLY A 8 -9.77 -2.52 -0.38
C GLY A 8 -8.29 -2.38 -0.05
N LEU A 9 -7.71 -3.41 0.56
CA LEU A 9 -6.29 -3.45 0.90
C LEU A 9 -5.70 -4.79 0.48
N ILE A 10 -4.41 -4.76 0.11
CA ILE A 10 -3.67 -6.00 -0.04
C ILE A 10 -3.35 -6.60 1.35
N PRO A 11 -3.49 -7.93 1.56
CA PRO A 11 -3.34 -8.56 2.88
C PRO A 11 -2.01 -8.27 3.58
N THR A 12 -0.94 -8.02 2.80
CA THR A 12 0.40 -7.81 3.34
C THR A 12 0.58 -6.46 4.06
N ILE A 13 -0.27 -5.48 3.77
CA ILE A 13 -0.17 -4.12 4.34
C ILE A 13 -1.29 -3.83 5.34
N ALA A 14 -2.42 -4.53 5.21
CA ALA A 14 -3.62 -4.29 6.02
C ALA A 14 -3.35 -4.23 7.54
N PRO A 15 -2.62 -5.17 8.17
CA PRO A 15 -2.45 -5.18 9.63
C PRO A 15 -1.76 -3.93 10.19
N TYR A 16 -0.79 -3.39 9.45
CA TYR A 16 0.03 -2.26 9.89
C TYR A 16 -0.58 -0.90 9.54
N LEU A 17 -1.27 -0.82 8.40
CA LEU A 17 -1.78 0.44 7.88
C LEU A 17 -3.17 0.78 8.40
N LEU A 18 -4.02 -0.22 8.64
CA LEU A 18 -5.41 0.01 9.08
C LEU A 18 -5.51 0.85 10.36
N PRO A 19 -4.73 0.59 11.44
CA PRO A 19 -4.80 1.41 12.64
C PRO A 19 -4.47 2.89 12.38
N LEU A 20 -3.55 3.15 11.45
CA LEU A 20 -3.10 4.50 11.10
C LEU A 20 -4.14 5.30 10.30
N ILE A 21 -5.00 4.61 9.54
CA ILE A 21 -6.05 5.24 8.72
C ILE A 21 -7.38 5.31 9.49
N VAL A 22 -7.80 4.20 10.09
CA VAL A 22 -9.12 4.08 10.72
C VAL A 22 -9.23 4.98 11.94
N GLN A 23 -8.18 5.11 12.76
CA GLN A 23 -8.25 5.94 13.97
C GLN A 23 -8.49 7.44 13.66
N PRO A 24 -7.72 8.10 12.78
CA PRO A 24 -7.99 9.50 12.43
C PRO A 24 -9.34 9.69 11.73
N VAL A 25 -9.72 8.74 10.86
CA VAL A 25 -11.00 8.83 10.12
C VAL A 25 -12.18 8.70 11.07
N ASN A 26 -12.19 7.73 11.99
CA ASN A 26 -13.26 7.58 12.97
C ASN A 26 -13.36 8.78 13.92
N ARG A 27 -12.21 9.40 14.29
CA ARG A 27 -12.21 10.63 15.10
C ARG A 27 -12.80 11.83 14.35
N THR A 28 -12.50 11.94 13.06
CA THR A 28 -12.93 13.09 12.23
C THR A 28 -14.36 12.91 11.72
N TYR A 29 -14.77 11.68 11.44
CA TYR A 29 -16.05 11.31 10.85
C TYR A 29 -16.69 10.14 11.64
N PRO A 30 -17.19 10.39 12.86
CA PRO A 30 -17.72 9.35 13.75
C PRO A 30 -18.99 8.65 13.24
N GLN A 31 -19.65 9.21 12.22
CA GLN A 31 -20.85 8.64 11.59
C GLN A 31 -20.54 7.92 10.26
N LEU A 32 -19.26 7.83 9.90
CA LEU A 32 -18.82 7.14 8.69
C LEU A 32 -18.65 5.64 9.01
N GLU A 33 -19.29 4.79 8.23
CA GLU A 33 -19.08 3.35 8.31
C GLU A 33 -17.99 2.95 7.33
N ILE A 34 -16.93 2.31 7.84
CA ILE A 34 -15.80 1.85 7.01
C ILE A 34 -15.93 0.34 6.86
N ILE A 35 -16.07 -0.14 5.62
CA ILE A 35 -16.04 -1.57 5.29
C ILE A 35 -14.70 -1.88 4.64
N LEU A 36 -13.98 -2.84 5.24
CA LEU A 36 -12.66 -3.24 4.82
C LEU A 36 -12.73 -4.54 4.03
N HIS A 37 -12.03 -4.57 2.89
CA HIS A 37 -11.96 -5.74 2.02
C HIS A 37 -10.49 -6.11 1.82
N GLU A 38 -10.11 -7.32 2.22
CA GLU A 38 -8.81 -7.88 1.80
C GLU A 38 -8.94 -8.46 0.39
N VAL A 39 -8.25 -7.83 -0.56
CA VAL A 39 -8.45 -8.14 -1.98
C VAL A 39 -7.11 -8.13 -2.71
N GLN A 40 -6.91 -9.10 -3.60
CA GLN A 40 -5.76 -9.10 -4.51
C GLN A 40 -5.87 -7.95 -5.52
N THR A 41 -4.71 -7.43 -5.95
CA THR A 41 -4.61 -6.23 -6.79
C THR A 41 -5.52 -6.27 -8.03
N GLU A 42 -5.52 -7.36 -8.79
CA GLU A 42 -6.34 -7.47 -10.02
C GLU A 42 -7.85 -7.37 -9.74
N VAL A 43 -8.30 -8.05 -8.69
CA VAL A 43 -9.71 -8.02 -8.25
C VAL A 43 -10.07 -6.65 -7.68
N MET A 44 -9.14 -6.00 -6.98
CA MET A 44 -9.32 -4.65 -6.45
C MET A 44 -9.53 -3.63 -7.59
N LEU A 45 -8.70 -3.68 -8.64
CA LEU A 45 -8.83 -2.79 -9.80
C LEU A 45 -10.18 -2.96 -10.50
N LYS A 46 -10.63 -4.21 -10.66
CA LYS A 46 -11.96 -4.50 -11.21
C LYS A 46 -13.07 -3.89 -10.34
N LYS A 47 -13.03 -4.11 -9.02
CA LYS A 47 -14.03 -3.59 -8.08
C LYS A 47 -14.07 -2.05 -8.03
N LEU A 48 -12.91 -1.40 -8.15
CA LEU A 48 -12.81 0.06 -8.28
C LEU A 48 -13.49 0.54 -9.56
N GLY A 49 -13.21 -0.09 -10.70
CA GLY A 49 -13.86 0.27 -11.97
C GLY A 49 -15.37 0.01 -12.00
N GLU A 50 -15.85 -0.99 -11.27
CA GLU A 50 -17.27 -1.29 -11.10
C GLU A 50 -17.97 -0.40 -10.05
N GLY A 51 -17.21 0.41 -9.30
CA GLY A 51 -17.75 1.25 -8.22
C GLY A 51 -18.24 0.49 -7.00
N THR A 52 -17.94 -0.82 -6.90
CA THR A 52 -18.23 -1.63 -5.69
C THR A 52 -17.18 -1.43 -4.60
N LEU A 53 -16.04 -0.82 -4.96
CA LEU A 53 -15.03 -0.33 -4.05
C LEU A 53 -14.85 1.16 -4.26
N ASP A 54 -14.78 1.92 -3.17
CA ASP A 54 -14.57 3.38 -3.22
C ASP A 54 -13.07 3.72 -3.25
N VAL A 55 -12.27 2.97 -2.48
CA VAL A 55 -10.82 3.22 -2.29
C VAL A 55 -10.02 1.92 -2.33
N GLY A 56 -8.88 1.91 -3.01
CA GLY A 56 -7.92 0.80 -3.02
C GLY A 56 -6.55 1.22 -2.50
N ILE A 57 -5.94 0.41 -1.64
CA ILE A 57 -4.58 0.61 -1.12
C ILE A 57 -3.68 -0.55 -1.55
N LEU A 58 -2.64 -0.22 -2.31
CA LEU A 58 -1.80 -1.21 -2.98
C LEU A 58 -0.38 -0.68 -3.25
N ALA A 59 0.53 -1.59 -3.55
CA ALA A 59 1.90 -1.26 -3.95
C ALA A 59 2.01 -0.94 -5.45
N VAL A 60 2.78 0.09 -5.80
CA VAL A 60 3.07 0.54 -7.18
C VAL A 60 4.50 0.14 -7.60
N PRO A 61 4.91 0.28 -8.89
CA PRO A 61 4.26 0.88 -10.06
C PRO A 61 3.17 0.00 -10.67
N LEU A 62 2.00 0.56 -10.94
CA LEU A 62 0.91 -0.05 -11.72
C LEU A 62 0.40 0.96 -12.75
N GLU A 63 0.24 0.52 -14.00
CA GLU A 63 -0.43 1.32 -15.01
C GLU A 63 -1.94 1.26 -14.80
N MET A 64 -2.54 2.40 -14.49
CA MET A 64 -3.97 2.48 -14.16
C MET A 64 -4.56 3.69 -14.88
N ARG A 65 -5.58 3.45 -15.71
CA ARG A 65 -6.30 4.49 -16.46
C ARG A 65 -7.63 4.78 -15.77
N GLY A 66 -8.01 6.05 -15.68
CA GLY A 66 -9.30 6.46 -15.11
C GLY A 66 -9.40 6.39 -13.59
N LEU A 67 -8.27 6.29 -12.88
CA LEU A 67 -8.21 6.24 -11.42
C LEU A 67 -7.25 7.31 -10.91
N GLU A 68 -7.64 8.02 -9.84
CA GLU A 68 -6.78 9.00 -9.18
C GLU A 68 -5.80 8.28 -8.26
N GLN A 69 -4.55 8.74 -8.23
CA GLN A 69 -3.44 8.09 -7.53
C GLN A 69 -2.82 9.06 -6.52
N ILE A 70 -2.74 8.65 -5.25
CA ILE A 70 -2.11 9.41 -4.17
C ILE A 70 -1.08 8.53 -3.45
N ILE A 71 0.19 8.95 -3.41
CA ILE A 71 1.23 8.22 -2.67
C ILE A 71 1.02 8.48 -1.17
N LEU A 72 0.83 7.40 -0.40
CA LEU A 72 0.69 7.47 1.06
C LEU A 72 2.06 7.52 1.76
N TYR A 73 2.95 6.58 1.42
CA TYR A 73 4.29 6.48 1.99
C TYR A 73 5.20 5.63 1.11
N THR A 74 6.51 5.74 1.34
CA THR A 74 7.55 4.89 0.74
C THR A 74 8.11 3.96 1.81
N GLU A 75 8.10 2.66 1.53
CA GLU A 75 8.66 1.67 2.45
C GLU A 75 10.11 1.32 2.06
N PRO A 76 11.07 1.38 2.99
CA PRO A 76 12.43 0.90 2.73
C PRO A 76 12.49 -0.64 2.76
N PHE A 77 13.28 -1.22 1.86
CA PHE A 77 13.60 -2.65 1.92
C PHE A 77 14.75 -2.91 2.87
N TYR A 78 14.61 -3.96 3.68
CA TYR A 78 15.66 -4.46 4.55
C TYR A 78 16.07 -5.87 4.13
N VAL A 79 17.36 -6.18 4.28
CA VAL A 79 17.90 -7.52 4.08
C VAL A 79 18.20 -8.11 5.45
N ALA A 80 17.51 -9.19 5.80
CA ALA A 80 17.80 -9.94 7.01
C ALA A 80 18.85 -11.01 6.69
N VAL A 81 19.98 -10.97 7.40
CA VAL A 81 21.07 -11.94 7.25
C VAL A 81 21.49 -12.49 8.60
N ASN A 82 22.04 -13.70 8.63
CA ASN A 82 22.72 -14.20 9.81
C ASN A 82 23.93 -13.30 10.14
N ASN A 83 24.23 -13.10 11.43
CA ASN A 83 25.40 -12.35 11.91
C ASN A 83 26.74 -12.85 11.32
N GLN A 84 26.82 -14.10 10.87
CA GLN A 84 28.01 -14.67 10.22
C GLN A 84 28.07 -14.38 8.71
N HIS A 85 27.01 -13.84 8.11
CA HIS A 85 26.95 -13.53 6.69
C HIS A 85 27.82 -12.32 6.34
N HIS A 86 28.45 -12.31 5.15
CA HIS A 86 29.34 -11.21 4.73
C HIS A 86 28.65 -9.83 4.66
N PHE A 87 27.32 -9.80 4.55
CA PHE A 87 26.51 -8.58 4.52
C PHE A 87 26.18 -8.04 5.91
N ALA A 88 26.36 -8.83 6.97
CA ALA A 88 26.16 -8.35 8.34
C ALA A 88 27.11 -7.20 8.72
N LYS A 89 28.24 -7.09 8.00
CA LYS A 89 29.24 -6.03 8.18
C LYS A 89 28.98 -4.80 7.30
N LYS A 90 28.03 -4.86 6.37
CA LYS A 90 27.71 -3.74 5.47
C LYS A 90 26.58 -2.90 6.08
N SER A 91 26.78 -1.59 6.14
CA SER A 91 25.74 -0.64 6.56
C SER A 91 24.69 -0.38 5.49
N LYS A 92 25.00 -0.67 4.23
CA LYS A 92 24.09 -0.53 3.08
C LYS A 92 24.38 -1.64 2.07
N ILE A 93 23.31 -2.21 1.53
CA ILE A 93 23.36 -3.25 0.51
C ILE A 93 22.64 -2.71 -0.72
N MET A 94 23.32 -2.74 -1.87
CA MET A 94 22.72 -2.34 -3.14
C MET A 94 22.10 -3.55 -3.84
N LYS A 95 21.21 -3.31 -4.81
CA LYS A 95 20.56 -4.39 -5.57
C LYS A 95 21.58 -5.26 -6.31
N GLU A 96 22.70 -4.66 -6.71
CA GLU A 96 23.82 -5.30 -7.40
C GLU A 96 24.57 -6.27 -6.47
N ASP A 97 24.67 -5.96 -5.17
CA ASP A 97 25.30 -6.84 -4.19
C ASP A 97 24.52 -8.15 -4.03
N LEU A 98 23.20 -8.13 -4.25
CA LEU A 98 22.33 -9.30 -4.10
C LEU A 98 22.38 -10.24 -5.32
N ARG A 99 23.10 -9.90 -6.39
CA ARG A 99 23.19 -10.73 -7.59
C ARG A 99 24.05 -11.97 -7.31
N GLY A 100 23.47 -13.16 -7.49
CA GLY A 100 24.16 -14.44 -7.28
C GLY A 100 23.98 -15.03 -5.88
N GLU A 101 23.35 -14.30 -4.96
CA GLU A 101 23.02 -14.80 -3.62
C GLU A 101 21.73 -15.64 -3.64
N THR A 102 21.70 -16.71 -2.85
CA THR A 102 20.49 -17.53 -2.67
C THR A 102 19.71 -17.00 -1.46
N PHE A 103 18.59 -16.30 -1.71
CA PHE A 103 17.74 -15.76 -0.65
C PHE A 103 16.33 -16.36 -0.71
N SER A 104 15.77 -16.65 0.46
CA SER A 104 14.35 -16.89 0.63
C SER A 104 13.64 -15.53 0.73
N ALA A 105 13.06 -15.07 -0.38
CA ALA A 105 12.20 -13.90 -0.33
C ALA A 105 10.90 -14.27 0.41
N ALA A 106 10.66 -13.68 1.58
CA ALA A 106 9.37 -13.75 2.26
C ALA A 106 8.25 -13.02 1.48
N TRP A 107 8.64 -12.24 0.46
CA TRP A 107 7.77 -11.48 -0.42
C TRP A 107 7.69 -12.15 -1.80
N ARG A 108 6.51 -12.09 -2.46
CA ARG A 108 6.39 -12.56 -3.86
C ARG A 108 7.45 -11.86 -4.73
N ARG A 109 8.20 -12.65 -5.50
CA ARG A 109 9.27 -12.19 -6.40
C ARG A 109 8.83 -11.04 -7.34
N SER A 110 7.57 -11.05 -7.79
CA SER A 110 7.00 -10.00 -8.63
C SER A 110 6.87 -8.63 -7.94
N LEU A 111 6.77 -8.57 -6.61
CA LEU A 111 6.78 -7.32 -5.83
C LEU A 111 8.21 -6.76 -5.71
N PHE A 112 9.21 -7.63 -5.60
CA PHE A 112 10.62 -7.25 -5.52
C PHE A 112 11.16 -6.70 -6.85
N GLU A 113 10.75 -7.28 -7.98
CA GLU A 113 11.19 -6.83 -9.31
C GLU A 113 10.57 -5.49 -9.71
N ARG A 114 9.36 -5.18 -9.21
CA ARG A 114 8.63 -3.94 -9.48
C ARG A 114 8.97 -2.82 -8.49
N ALA A 115 9.72 -3.08 -7.43
CA ALA A 115 9.95 -2.15 -6.32
C ALA A 115 10.66 -0.84 -6.74
N GLY A 116 9.87 0.15 -7.15
CA GLY A 116 10.04 1.56 -6.81
C GLY A 116 8.98 1.87 -5.75
N THR A 117 9.36 1.77 -4.47
CA THR A 117 8.43 1.61 -3.34
C THR A 117 7.58 2.84 -3.07
N GLY A 118 6.29 2.74 -3.41
CA GLY A 118 5.24 3.62 -2.92
C GLY A 118 4.01 2.77 -2.59
N CYS A 119 3.45 2.94 -1.39
CA CYS A 119 2.08 2.50 -1.14
C CYS A 119 1.16 3.61 -1.65
N LEU A 120 0.30 3.27 -2.61
CA LEU A 120 -0.56 4.22 -3.29
C LEU A 120 -2.01 3.97 -2.85
N LEU A 121 -2.66 5.05 -2.46
CA LEU A 121 -4.10 5.14 -2.30
C LEU A 121 -4.71 5.54 -3.64
N ILE A 122 -5.71 4.78 -4.05
CA ILE A 122 -6.45 5.00 -5.27
C ILE A 122 -7.88 5.29 -4.91
N CYS A 123 -8.40 6.40 -5.41
CA CYS A 123 -9.79 6.79 -5.21
C CYS A 123 -10.50 6.75 -6.58
N HIS A 124 -11.69 6.14 -6.62
CA HIS A 124 -12.54 6.21 -7.80
C HIS A 124 -13.40 7.48 -7.73
N ASP A 125 -13.25 8.37 -8.72
CA ASP A 125 -13.99 9.63 -8.76
C ASP A 125 -15.39 9.43 -9.36
N GLN A 126 -16.40 9.42 -8.48
CA GLN A 126 -17.82 9.41 -8.84
C GLN A 126 -18.52 10.72 -8.43
N GLY A 127 -17.79 11.84 -8.31
CA GLY A 127 -18.36 13.11 -7.84
C GLY A 127 -18.68 13.15 -6.34
N LYS A 128 -18.19 12.16 -5.56
CA LYS A 128 -18.18 12.21 -4.09
C LYS A 128 -16.94 13.00 -3.64
N LYS A 129 -17.16 14.01 -2.79
CA LYS A 129 -16.17 14.98 -2.30
C LYS A 129 -14.76 14.38 -2.09
N ARG A 130 -13.75 15.01 -2.72
CA ARG A 130 -12.31 14.76 -2.54
C ARG A 130 -11.97 14.52 -1.05
N PHE A 131 -11.31 13.40 -0.74
CA PHE A 131 -10.66 13.17 0.54
C PHE A 131 -9.42 14.08 0.65
N SER A 132 -9.64 15.38 0.88
CA SER A 132 -8.60 16.43 1.00
C SER A 132 -7.84 16.40 2.34
N GLY A 133 -7.99 15.34 3.14
CA GLY A 133 -7.54 15.31 4.54
C GLY A 133 -6.16 14.70 4.81
N TYR A 134 -5.55 14.00 3.85
CA TYR A 134 -4.25 13.36 4.08
C TYR A 134 -3.12 14.27 3.61
N LYS A 135 -2.48 14.97 4.56
CA LYS A 135 -1.15 15.54 4.35
C LYS A 135 -0.13 14.44 4.70
N PRO A 136 0.70 13.97 3.76
CA PRO A 136 1.78 13.07 4.10
C PRO A 136 2.69 13.80 5.11
N GLY A 137 2.82 13.22 6.31
CA GLY A 137 3.76 13.70 7.30
C GLY A 137 5.17 13.45 6.80
N ASN A 138 5.98 14.51 6.69
CA ASN A 138 7.41 14.39 6.48
C ASN A 138 8.03 13.70 7.71
N HIS A 139 8.33 12.41 7.59
CA HIS A 139 9.28 11.72 8.44
C HIS A 139 10.24 10.91 7.57
#